data_AF-A0A327VBW8-F1
#
_entry.id   AF-A0A327VBW8-F1
#
_cell.length_a   1.000
_cell.length_b   1.000
_cell.length_c   1.000
_cell.angle_alpha   90.00
_cell.angle_beta   90.00
_cell.angle_gamma   90.00
#
_symmetry.space_group_name_H-M   'P 1'
#
loop_
_entity.id
_entity.type
_entity.pdbx_description
1 polymer ?
#
loop_
_entity_poly.entity_id
_entity_poly.type
_entity_poly.pdbx_seq_one_letter_code
_entity_poly.pdbx_strand_id
1 'polypeptide(L)'
;MEQEFNPPRYAWTASTVQEAKAILTAARDLVDAHMSTLVPGDIGDRWDAEKEAPTTLTISLDLSGLVEQINTRRTIANMEASLGDGA
;
A
#
# COMPACT_ATOMS: atom_id res chain seq x y z
N MET A 1 14.16 -30.04 22.84
CA MET A 1 14.70 -28.87 22.11
C MET A 1 13.52 -28.03 21.69
N GLU A 2 13.37 -26.85 22.28
CA GLU A 2 12.36 -25.88 21.84
C GLU A 2 12.84 -25.30 20.51
N GLN A 3 12.00 -25.38 19.47
CA GLN A 3 12.28 -24.73 18.21
C GLN A 3 12.11 -23.23 18.41
N GLU A 4 13.15 -22.44 18.12
CA GLU A 4 13.06 -20.99 18.14
C GLU A 4 12.10 -20.53 17.04
N PHE A 5 11.01 -19.86 17.44
CA PHE A 5 10.02 -19.34 16.50
C PHE A 5 10.55 -18.04 15.87
N ASN A 6 10.94 -18.11 14.61
CA ASN A 6 11.40 -16.98 13.81
C ASN A 6 10.37 -16.64 12.72
N PRO A 7 9.43 -15.71 12.97
CA PRO A 7 8.39 -15.39 11.99
C PRO A 7 9.00 -14.73 10.74
N PRO A 8 8.44 -14.98 9.55
CA PRO A 8 8.91 -14.37 8.32
C PRO A 8 8.74 -12.85 8.37
N ARG A 9 9.72 -12.11 7.82
CA ARG A 9 9.67 -10.66 7.66
C ARG A 9 9.77 -10.32 6.18
N TYR A 10 8.85 -9.50 5.69
CA TYR A 10 8.79 -9.10 4.30
C TYR A 10 9.12 -7.62 4.15
N ALA A 11 9.90 -7.28 3.13
CA ALA A 11 10.21 -5.91 2.75
C ALA A 11 10.08 -5.77 1.23
N TRP A 12 9.39 -4.74 0.78
CA TRP A 12 9.14 -4.48 -0.64
C TRP A 12 9.53 -3.04 -0.99
N THR A 13 9.91 -2.83 -2.25
CA THR A 13 10.22 -1.50 -2.80
C THR A 13 9.47 -1.32 -4.12
N ALA A 14 9.01 -0.10 -4.38
CA ALA A 14 8.35 0.30 -5.62
C ALA A 14 8.97 1.59 -6.14
N SER A 15 9.11 1.67 -7.46
CA SER A 15 9.64 2.83 -8.19
C SER A 15 8.57 3.56 -9.01
N THR A 16 7.39 2.94 -9.14
CA THR A 16 6.24 3.53 -9.85
C THR A 16 4.96 3.43 -9.03
N VAL A 17 3.98 4.27 -9.37
CA VAL A 17 2.64 4.21 -8.76
C VAL A 17 1.95 2.85 -9.01
N GLN A 18 2.20 2.23 -10.17
CA GLN A 18 1.65 0.93 -10.49
C GLN A 18 2.23 -0.17 -9.60
N GLU A 19 3.55 -0.18 -9.41
CA GLU A 19 4.24 -1.13 -8.53
C GLU A 19 3.81 -0.95 -7.07
N ALA A 20 3.70 0.29 -6.61
CA ALA A 20 3.24 0.58 -5.24
C ALA A 20 1.83 0.02 -4.98
N LYS A 21 0.92 0.18 -5.94
CA LYS A 21 -0.44 -0.40 -5.87
C LYS A 21 -0.41 -1.93 -5.84
N ALA A 22 0.38 -2.54 -6.72
CA ALA A 22 0.52 -4.00 -6.77
C ALA A 22 1.07 -4.58 -5.45
N ILE A 23 2.04 -3.90 -4.84
CA ILE A 23 2.59 -4.29 -3.53
C ILE A 23 1.55 -4.20 -2.42
N LEU A 24 0.75 -3.12 -2.38
CA LEU A 24 -0.33 -3.00 -1.39
C LEU A 24 -1.37 -4.12 -1.53
N THR A 25 -1.73 -4.49 -2.76
CA THR A 25 -2.60 -5.64 -3.02
C THR A 25 -1.96 -6.94 -2.54
N ALA A 26 -0.70 -7.21 -2.91
CA ALA A 26 -0.01 -8.43 -2.50
C ALA A 26 0.18 -8.53 -0.98
N ALA A 27 0.45 -7.42 -0.30
CA ALA A 27 0.58 -7.37 1.15
C ALA A 27 -0.76 -7.71 1.84
N ARG A 28 -1.88 -7.20 1.30
CA ARG A 28 -3.23 -7.57 1.77
C ARG A 28 -3.49 -9.06 1.55
N ASP A 29 -3.25 -9.57 0.35
CA ASP A 29 -3.52 -10.98 0.01
C ASP A 29 -2.71 -11.93 0.91
N LEU A 30 -1.49 -11.55 1.28
CA LEU A 30 -0.65 -12.31 2.22
C LEU A 30 -1.24 -12.35 3.63
N VAL A 31 -1.75 -11.23 4.14
CA VAL A 31 -2.44 -11.18 5.44
C VAL A 31 -3.70 -12.04 5.39
N ASP A 32 -4.51 -11.90 4.34
CA ASP A 32 -5.74 -12.68 4.15
C ASP A 32 -5.47 -14.19 4.08
N ALA A 33 -4.36 -14.59 3.44
CA ALA A 33 -3.92 -15.98 3.39
C ALA A 33 -3.54 -16.50 4.78
N HIS A 34 -2.73 -15.74 5.55
CA HIS A 34 -2.38 -16.11 6.92
C HIS A 34 -3.61 -16.17 7.83
N MET A 35 -4.54 -15.22 7.74
CA MET A 35 -5.80 -15.26 8.49
C MET A 35 -6.65 -16.48 8.13
N SER A 36 -6.68 -16.86 6.85
CA SER A 36 -7.40 -18.07 6.40
C SER A 36 -6.77 -19.36 6.92
N THR A 37 -5.47 -19.36 7.25
CA THR A 37 -4.82 -20.49 7.96
C THR A 37 -5.13 -20.50 9.46
N LEU A 38 -5.36 -19.34 10.07
CA LEU A 38 -5.68 -19.22 11.50
C LEU A 38 -7.13 -19.64 11.79
N VAL A 39 -8.08 -19.22 10.95
CA VAL A 39 -9.50 -19.55 11.09
C VAL A 39 -10.05 -20.12 9.77
N PRO A 40 -9.99 -21.46 9.58
CA PRO A 40 -10.53 -22.10 8.40
C PRO A 40 -12.06 -22.25 8.50
N GLY A 41 -12.82 -21.40 7.79
CA GLY A 41 -14.17 -21.74 7.31
C GLY A 41 -15.39 -21.17 8.06
N ASP A 42 -15.24 -20.42 9.15
CA ASP A 42 -16.36 -19.70 9.78
C ASP A 42 -16.20 -18.17 9.63
N ILE A 43 -17.22 -17.52 9.08
CA ILE A 43 -17.24 -16.06 8.84
C ILE A 43 -17.34 -15.30 10.18
N GLY A 44 -18.04 -15.86 11.17
CA GLY A 44 -18.18 -15.27 12.50
C GLY A 44 -16.84 -15.23 13.24
N ASP A 45 -16.19 -16.40 13.34
CA ASP A 45 -14.90 -16.54 14.01
C ASP A 45 -13.78 -15.77 13.30
N ARG A 46 -13.88 -15.61 11.97
CA ARG A 46 -12.91 -14.85 11.19
C ARG A 46 -12.94 -13.36 11.53
N TRP A 47 -14.12 -12.78 11.73
CA TRP A 47 -14.26 -11.36 12.04
C TRP A 47 -13.64 -10.99 13.40
N ASP A 48 -13.87 -11.82 14.42
CA ASP A 48 -13.29 -11.59 15.74
C ASP A 48 -11.78 -11.89 15.73
N ALA A 49 -11.34 -12.93 15.03
CA ALA A 49 -9.91 -13.20 14.85
C ALA A 49 -9.17 -12.07 14.10
N GLU A 50 -9.76 -11.45 13.07
CA GLU A 50 -9.17 -10.30 12.37
C GLU A 50 -8.97 -9.09 13.29
N LYS A 51 -9.84 -8.88 14.28
CA LYS A 51 -9.72 -7.79 15.25
C LYS A 51 -8.67 -8.03 16.32
N GLU A 52 -8.51 -9.28 16.75
CA GLU A 52 -7.67 -9.63 17.88
C GLU A 52 -6.26 -10.09 17.45
N ALA A 53 -6.07 -10.46 16.19
CA ALA A 53 -4.80 -10.96 15.68
C ALA A 53 -3.68 -9.90 15.80
N PRO A 54 -2.64 -10.15 16.61
CA PRO A 54 -1.55 -9.19 16.78
C PRO A 54 -0.75 -9.06 15.48
N THR A 55 -0.75 -7.85 14.91
CA THR A 55 -0.07 -7.55 13.64
C THR A 55 0.64 -6.20 13.74
N THR A 56 1.77 -6.05 13.05
CA THR A 56 2.44 -4.74 12.88
C THR A 56 2.67 -4.52 11.39
N LEU A 57 2.20 -3.37 10.89
CA LEU A 57 2.39 -2.93 9.51
C LEU A 57 2.98 -1.52 9.52
N THR A 58 4.16 -1.37 8.94
CA THR A 58 4.81 -0.08 8.72
C THR A 58 4.83 0.20 7.24
N ILE A 59 4.27 1.33 6.83
CA ILE A 59 4.28 1.81 5.45
C ILE A 59 4.98 3.17 5.41
N SER A 60 6.02 3.29 4.59
CA SER A 60 6.68 4.57 4.29
C SER A 60 6.43 4.91 2.83
N LEU A 61 5.79 6.05 2.57
CA LEU A 61 5.54 6.56 1.22
C LEU A 61 6.28 7.88 1.02
N ASP A 62 7.13 7.93 0.00
CA ASP A 62 7.66 9.17 -0.53
C ASP A 62 6.91 9.52 -1.82
N LEU A 63 6.17 10.62 -1.80
CA LEU A 63 5.39 11.13 -2.94
C LEU A 63 5.98 12.40 -3.54
N SER A 64 7.18 12.80 -3.13
CA SER A 64 7.83 14.05 -3.56
C SER A 64 7.85 14.21 -5.07
N GLY A 65 8.33 13.19 -5.80
CA GLY A 65 8.38 13.21 -7.27
C GLY A 65 7.01 13.30 -7.94
N LEU A 66 5.96 12.72 -7.35
CA LEU A 66 4.60 12.84 -7.88
C LEU A 66 4.04 14.25 -7.65
N VAL A 67 4.27 14.82 -6.47
CA VAL A 67 3.85 16.19 -6.12
C VAL A 67 4.55 17.22 -7.01
N GLU A 68 5.84 17.03 -7.27
CA GLU A 68 6.60 17.86 -8.21
C GLU A 68 5.97 17.86 -9.60
N GLN A 69 5.68 16.67 -10.15
CA GLN A 69 5.01 16.55 -11.45
C GLN A 69 3.63 17.21 -11.49
N ILE A 70 2.83 17.10 -10.43
CA ILE A 70 1.54 17.78 -10.31
C ILE A 70 1.73 19.31 -10.40
N ASN A 71 2.70 19.84 -9.66
CA ASN A 71 2.99 21.27 -9.65
C ASN A 71 3.48 21.76 -11.02
N THR A 72 4.41 21.05 -11.66
CA THR A 72 4.87 21.36 -13.01
C THR A 72 3.71 21.42 -14.01
N ARG A 73 2.81 20.43 -13.98
CA ARG A 73 1.63 20.41 -14.87
C ARG A 73 0.68 21.57 -14.62
N ARG A 74 0.44 21.95 -13.35
CA ARG A 74 -0.37 23.13 -13.00
C ARG A 74 0.23 24.42 -13.53
N THR A 75 1.55 24.57 -13.40
CA THR A 75 2.26 25.74 -13.92
C THR A 75 2.13 25.85 -15.44
N ILE A 76 2.33 24.75 -16.17
CA ILE A 76 2.18 24.71 -17.63
C ILE A 76 0.74 25.08 -18.04
N ALA A 77 -0.26 24.45 -17.42
CA ALA A 77 -1.66 24.73 -17.73
C ALA A 77 -2.05 26.21 -17.50
N ASN A 78 -1.54 26.83 -16.44
CA ASN A 78 -1.77 28.24 -16.17
C ASN A 78 -1.11 29.16 -17.21
N MET A 79 0.08 28.80 -17.71
CA MET A 79 0.75 29.54 -18.78
C MET A 79 -0.04 29.45 -20.08
N GLU A 80 -0.51 28.26 -20.45
CA GLU A 80 -1.34 28.05 -21.65
C GLU A 80 -2.65 28.85 -21.60
N ALA A 81 -3.34 28.86 -20.45
CA ALA A 81 -4.55 29.67 -20.26
C ALA A 81 -4.28 31.18 -20.43
N SER A 82 -3.17 31.68 -19.85
CA SER A 82 -2.81 33.10 -19.96
C SER A 82 -2.45 33.57 -21.37
N LEU A 83 -2.03 32.64 -22.24
CA LEU A 83 -1.72 32.92 -23.64
C LEU A 83 -2.95 32.84 -24.55
N GLY A 84 -3.96 32.05 -24.16
CA GLY A 84 -5.21 31.88 -24.91
C GLY A 84 -6.22 33.04 -24.75
N ASP A 85 -6.18 33.75 -23.62
CA ASP A 85 -7.06 34.91 -23.35
C ASP A 85 -6.56 36.22 -24.02
N GLY A 86 -5.45 36.16 -24.75
CA GLY A 86 -4.84 37.32 -25.43
C GLY A 86 -5.00 37.36 -26.95
N ALA A 87 -5.78 36.45 -27.55
CA ALA A 87 -6.00 36.33 -29.01
C ALA A 87 -7.41 36.73 -29.44
#